data_AF-A0A964KT82-F1
#
_entry.id   AF-A0A964KT82-F1
#
_cell.length_a   1.000
_cell.length_b   1.000
_cell.length_c   1.000
_cell.angle_alpha   90.00
_cell.angle_beta   90.00
_cell.angle_gamma   90.00
#
_symmetry.space_group_name_H-M   'P 1'
#
loop_
_entity.id
_entity.type
_entity.pdbx_description
1 polymer ?
#
loop_
_entity_poly.entity_id
_entity_poly.type
_entity_poly.pdbx_seq_one_letter_code
_entity_poly.pdbx_strand_id
1 'polypeptide(L)'
;MLNLGLRETFRRRRGPLAFLAVVGPGLIAGVAGNDAGGITTYATLGSQTGLRFLWILPLTALLLALVQESVARLGVVTGQGLSDLIRERFGVRWALFAMIVLLLANLANTVANVAGAASALAIFNVPILLTAPLSALAVWVLVVYGSYRSVERIFLSLTAVFLAY
;
A
#
# COMPACT_ATOMS: atom_id res chain seq x y z
N MET A 1 -5.05 2.43 34.18
CA MET A 1 -3.68 2.90 34.49
C MET A 1 -2.62 2.16 33.65
N LEU A 2 -2.76 2.13 32.32
CA LEU A 2 -1.89 1.33 31.43
C LEU A 2 -1.56 2.10 30.15
N ASN A 3 -1.14 3.36 30.30
CA ASN A 3 -0.86 4.25 29.16
C ASN A 3 0.37 5.14 29.38
N LEU A 4 1.35 4.66 30.15
CA LEU A 4 2.61 5.38 30.41
C LEU A 4 3.82 4.76 29.69
N GLY A 5 3.78 3.46 29.35
CA GLY A 5 4.91 2.78 28.69
C GLY A 5 5.11 3.15 27.21
N LEU A 6 4.05 3.45 26.47
CA LEU A 6 4.15 3.82 25.04
C LEU A 6 4.70 5.23 24.81
N ARG A 7 4.52 6.14 25.77
CA ARG A 7 5.04 7.51 25.70
C ARG A 7 6.55 7.60 25.94
N GLU A 8 7.11 6.65 26.69
CA GLU A 8 8.55 6.60 27.02
C GLU A 8 9.40 6.09 25.84
N THR A 9 8.92 5.10 25.08
CA THR A 9 9.66 4.52 23.94
C THR A 9 9.86 5.51 22.79
N PHE A 10 8.89 6.40 22.56
CA PHE A 10 8.96 7.45 21.53
C PHE A 10 9.79 8.67 21.96
N ARG A 11 9.93 8.94 23.26
CA ARG A 11 10.62 10.14 23.76
C ARG A 11 12.15 10.08 23.63
N ARG A 12 12.73 8.89 23.46
CA ARG A 12 14.19 8.67 23.57
C ARG A 12 14.96 8.58 22.25
N ARG A 13 14.29 8.56 21.09
CA ARG A 13 14.97 8.61 19.79
C ARG A 13 14.68 9.97 19.13
N ARG A 14 15.51 10.96 19.40
CA ARG A 14 15.57 12.20 18.60
C ARG A 14 16.67 11.99 17.56
N GLY A 15 16.30 11.99 16.28
CA GLY A 15 17.23 11.83 15.17
C GLY A 15 16.53 11.41 13.87
N PRO A 16 17.22 11.48 12.72
CA PRO A 16 16.67 11.14 11.41
C PRO A 16 16.09 9.72 11.37
N LEU A 17 16.68 8.78 12.12
CA LEU A 17 16.20 7.40 12.26
C LEU A 17 14.82 7.28 12.93
N ALA A 18 14.49 8.18 13.86
CA ALA A 18 13.17 8.21 14.50
C ALA A 18 12.12 8.83 13.59
N PHE A 19 12.52 9.84 12.82
CA PHE A 19 11.68 10.44 11.77
C PHE A 19 11.36 9.40 10.69
N LEU A 20 12.37 8.66 10.20
CA LEU A 20 12.19 7.55 9.26
C LEU A 20 11.26 6.46 9.80
N ALA A 21 11.32 6.13 11.09
CA ALA A 21 10.41 5.16 11.70
C ALA A 21 8.94 5.63 11.78
N VAL A 22 8.71 6.95 11.86
CA VAL A 22 7.35 7.53 11.84
C VAL A 22 6.84 7.71 10.41
N VAL A 23 7.73 8.03 9.47
CA VAL A 23 7.42 8.19 8.05
C VAL A 23 7.19 6.84 7.35
N GLY A 24 7.80 5.76 7.86
CA GLY A 24 7.73 4.41 7.30
C GLY A 24 6.33 3.93 6.93
N PRO A 25 5.35 3.91 7.86
CA PRO A 25 3.98 3.49 7.54
C PRO A 25 3.30 4.32 6.45
N GLY A 26 3.55 5.65 6.43
CA GLY A 26 3.00 6.55 5.41
C GLY A 26 3.63 6.34 4.03
N LEU A 27 4.95 6.14 3.97
CA LEU A 27 5.64 5.78 2.72
C LEU A 27 5.18 4.43 2.19
N ILE A 28 5.04 3.42 3.05
CA ILE A 28 4.55 2.09 2.65
C ILE A 28 3.13 2.20 2.09
N ALA A 29 2.24 2.95 2.75
CA ALA A 29 0.87 3.16 2.28
C ALA A 29 0.83 3.88 0.93
N GLY A 30 1.70 4.88 0.71
CA GLY A 30 1.82 5.58 -0.56
C GLY A 30 2.34 4.68 -1.69
N VAL A 31 3.40 3.92 -1.43
CA VAL A 31 3.99 2.99 -2.41
C VAL A 31 3.05 1.84 -2.73
N ALA A 32 2.30 1.33 -1.75
CA ALA A 32 1.27 0.32 -1.97
C ALA A 32 0.17 0.79 -2.93
N GLY A 33 -0.06 2.11 -3.04
CA GLY A 33 -0.98 2.69 -4.02
C GLY A 33 -0.44 2.71 -5.45
N ASN A 34 0.87 2.56 -5.65
CA ASN A 34 1.48 2.48 -6.98
C ASN A 34 1.72 1.02 -7.38
N ASP A 35 0.62 0.30 -7.58
CA ASP A 35 0.62 -1.12 -7.93
C ASP A 35 0.68 -1.35 -9.45
N ALA A 36 0.69 -2.62 -9.88
CA ALA A 36 0.78 -2.94 -11.30
C ALA A 36 -0.41 -2.38 -12.11
N GLY A 37 -1.59 -2.29 -11.49
CA GLY A 37 -2.79 -1.71 -12.09
C GLY A 37 -2.63 -0.20 -12.34
N GLY A 38 -2.11 0.53 -11.35
CA GLY A 38 -1.78 1.95 -11.47
C GLY A 38 -0.74 2.21 -12.57
N ILE A 39 0.37 1.47 -12.55
CA ILE A 39 1.44 1.58 -13.56
C ILE A 39 0.88 1.33 -14.97
N THR A 40 0.08 0.28 -15.15
CA THR A 40 -0.54 -0.04 -16.45
C THR A 40 -1.46 1.07 -16.93
N THR A 41 -2.25 1.65 -16.02
CA THR A 41 -3.20 2.73 -16.33
C THR A 41 -2.45 3.98 -16.81
N TYR A 42 -1.43 4.41 -16.06
CA TYR A 42 -0.67 5.61 -16.43
C TYR A 42 0.17 5.38 -17.70
N ALA A 43 0.72 4.18 -17.90
CA ALA A 43 1.45 3.83 -19.12
C ALA A 43 0.53 3.81 -20.36
N THR A 44 -0.67 3.25 -20.23
CA THR A 44 -1.65 3.18 -21.33
C THR A 44 -2.22 4.57 -21.66
N LEU A 45 -2.53 5.38 -20.64
CA LEU A 45 -2.95 6.76 -20.86
C LEU A 45 -1.83 7.60 -21.48
N GLY A 46 -0.60 7.44 -20.99
CA GLY A 46 0.58 8.13 -21.52
C GLY A 46 0.88 7.77 -22.98
N SER A 47 0.74 6.50 -23.37
CA SER A 47 0.97 6.08 -24.76
C SER A 47 -0.08 6.65 -25.73
N GLN A 48 -1.32 6.82 -25.28
CA GLN A 48 -2.42 7.35 -26.11
C GLN A 48 -2.45 8.88 -26.18
N THR A 49 -2.06 9.56 -25.09
CA THR A 49 -2.31 11.00 -24.92
C THR A 49 -1.02 11.83 -24.78
N GLY A 50 0.14 11.17 -24.79
CA GLY A 50 1.43 11.79 -24.55
C GLY A 50 1.46 12.50 -23.19
N LEU A 51 1.98 13.73 -23.19
CA LEU A 51 2.17 14.53 -21.97
C LEU A 51 0.94 15.37 -21.59
N ARG A 52 -0.16 15.27 -22.34
CA ARG A 52 -1.30 16.20 -22.25
C ARG A 52 -2.03 16.13 -20.89
N PHE A 53 -1.96 14.98 -20.21
CA PHE A 53 -2.59 14.75 -18.91
C PHE A 53 -1.62 14.74 -17.72
N LEU A 54 -0.34 15.12 -17.92
CA LEU A 54 0.63 15.16 -16.81
C LEU A 54 0.20 16.06 -15.66
N TRP A 55 -0.54 17.14 -15.94
CA TRP A 55 -1.04 18.06 -14.91
C TRP A 55 -2.01 17.42 -13.91
N ILE A 56 -2.59 16.25 -14.24
CA ILE A 56 -3.47 15.49 -13.34
C ILE A 56 -2.66 14.79 -12.24
N LEU A 57 -1.39 14.44 -12.48
CA LEU A 57 -0.53 13.76 -11.50
C LEU A 57 -0.36 14.55 -10.19
N PRO A 58 0.03 15.84 -10.18
CA PRO A 58 0.14 16.59 -8.93
C PRO A 58 -1.21 16.75 -8.21
N LEU A 59 -2.31 16.88 -8.97
CA LEU A 59 -3.66 16.98 -8.40
C LEU A 59 -4.07 15.67 -7.70
N THR A 60 -3.87 14.52 -8.36
CA THR A 60 -4.18 13.20 -7.80
C THR A 60 -3.28 12.86 -6.61
N ALA A 61 -2.00 13.24 -6.65
CA ALA A 61 -1.09 13.11 -5.52
C ALA A 61 -1.56 13.90 -4.29
N LEU A 62 -2.04 15.14 -4.49
CA LEU A 62 -2.60 15.94 -3.40
C LEU A 62 -3.86 15.30 -2.80
N LEU A 63 -4.78 14.84 -3.66
CA LEU A 63 -6.00 14.17 -3.20
C LEU A 63 -5.68 12.88 -2.42
N LEU A 64 -4.74 12.07 -2.91
CA LEU A 64 -4.28 10.89 -2.21
C LEU A 64 -3.66 11.25 -0.85
N ALA A 65 -2.83 12.29 -0.79
CA ALA A 65 -2.24 12.75 0.46
C ALA A 65 -3.30 13.17 1.49
N LEU A 66 -4.34 13.90 1.07
CA LEU A 66 -5.44 14.31 1.96
C LEU A 66 -6.24 13.11 2.49
N VAL A 67 -6.51 12.11 1.65
CA VAL A 67 -7.19 10.88 2.07
C VAL A 67 -6.33 10.09 3.05
N GLN A 68 -5.05 9.91 2.76
CA GLN A 68 -4.11 9.18 3.63
C GLN A 68 -3.94 9.90 4.98
N GLU A 69 -3.85 11.23 4.98
CA GLU A 69 -3.80 12.06 6.18
C GLU A 69 -5.03 11.84 7.06
N SER A 70 -6.22 11.87 6.45
CA SER A 70 -7.49 11.67 7.16
C SER A 70 -7.58 10.29 7.80
N VAL A 71 -7.21 9.24 7.07
CA VAL A 71 -7.20 7.85 7.56
C VAL A 71 -6.16 7.67 8.68
N ALA A 72 -4.95 8.22 8.50
CA ALA A 72 -3.91 8.18 9.53
C ALA A 72 -4.34 8.89 10.81
N ARG A 73 -4.94 10.08 10.68
CA ARG A 73 -5.48 10.86 11.80
C ARG A 73 -6.57 10.09 12.54
N LEU A 74 -7.50 9.47 11.81
CA LEU A 74 -8.55 8.63 12.41
C LEU A 74 -7.94 7.47 13.20
N GLY A 75 -6.97 6.74 12.64
CA GLY A 75 -6.31 5.63 13.31
C GLY A 75 -5.55 6.06 14.58
N VAL A 76 -4.84 7.19 14.52
CA VAL A 76 -4.06 7.71 15.67
C VAL A 76 -4.96 8.25 16.79
N VAL A 77 -6.06 8.94 16.46
CA VAL A 77 -6.95 9.55 17.45
C VAL A 77 -7.87 8.51 18.11
N THR A 78 -8.39 7.57 17.32
CA THR A 78 -9.36 6.58 17.83
C THR A 78 -8.69 5.32 18.37
N GLY A 79 -7.48 4.99 17.91
CA GLY A 79 -6.82 3.72 18.22
C GLY A 79 -7.52 2.50 17.63
N GLN A 80 -8.46 2.70 16.70
CA GLN A 80 -9.26 1.63 16.08
C GLN A 80 -9.02 1.59 14.56
N GLY A 81 -9.27 0.42 13.96
CA GLY A 81 -9.29 0.27 12.51
C GLY A 81 -10.55 0.88 11.89
N LEU A 82 -10.49 1.20 10.59
CA LEU A 82 -11.63 1.76 9.86
C LEU A 82 -12.87 0.84 9.91
N SER A 83 -12.67 -0.48 9.86
CA SER A 83 -13.74 -1.47 9.97
C SER A 83 -14.47 -1.41 11.31
N ASP A 84 -13.74 -1.21 12.40
CA ASP A 84 -14.29 -1.14 13.74
C ASP A 84 -15.06 0.17 13.94
N LEU A 85 -14.53 1.28 13.42
CA LEU A 85 -15.21 2.57 13.43
C LEU A 85 -16.52 2.55 12.62
N ILE A 86 -16.53 1.89 11.45
CA ILE A 86 -17.76 1.73 10.66
C ILE A 86 -18.77 0.90 11.45
N ARG A 87 -18.31 -0.19 12.10
CA ARG A 87 -19.18 -1.03 12.92
C ARG A 87 -19.74 -0.29 14.12
N GLU A 88 -18.94 0.54 14.79
CA GLU A 88 -19.35 1.29 15.98
C GLU A 88 -20.34 2.40 15.63
N ARG A 89 -20.13 3.12 14.52
CA ARG A 89 -20.97 4.25 14.10
C ARG A 89 -22.21 3.86 13.30
N PHE A 90 -22.09 2.89 12.40
CA PHE A 90 -23.15 2.52 11.44
C PHE A 90 -23.72 1.12 11.69
N GLY A 91 -23.13 0.35 12.59
CA GLY A 91 -23.58 -1.00 12.94
C GLY A 91 -22.98 -2.10 12.06
N VAL A 92 -23.25 -3.35 12.45
CA VAL A 92 -22.60 -4.55 11.88
C VAL A 92 -22.93 -4.76 10.40
N ARG A 93 -24.15 -4.42 9.95
CA ARG A 93 -24.57 -4.61 8.55
C ARG A 93 -23.71 -3.81 7.58
N TRP A 94 -23.48 -2.53 7.89
CA TRP A 94 -22.65 -1.65 7.06
C TRP A 94 -21.16 -1.99 7.14
N ALA A 95 -20.69 -2.42 8.32
CA ALA A 95 -19.34 -2.94 8.45
C ALA A 95 -19.11 -4.18 7.59
N LEU A 96 -20.03 -5.16 7.61
CA LEU A 96 -19.95 -6.34 6.76
C LEU A 96 -19.97 -5.98 5.28
N PHE A 97 -20.85 -5.07 4.87
CA PHE A 97 -20.87 -4.58 3.49
C PHE A 97 -19.52 -3.97 3.08
N ALA A 98 -18.97 -3.06 3.90
CA ALA A 98 -17.67 -2.45 3.65
C ALA A 98 -16.53 -3.49 3.58
N MET A 99 -16.57 -4.50 4.46
CA MET A 99 -15.56 -5.58 4.47
C MET A 99 -15.65 -6.48 3.23
N ILE A 100 -16.86 -6.76 2.71
CA ILE A 100 -17.04 -7.50 1.46
C ILE A 100 -16.48 -6.70 0.27
N VAL A 101 -16.79 -5.40 0.20
CA VAL A 101 -16.25 -4.53 -0.85
C VAL A 101 -14.72 -4.46 -0.76
N LEU A 102 -14.18 -4.32 0.45
CA LEU A 102 -12.74 -4.32 0.69
C LEU A 102 -12.09 -5.65 0.26
N LEU A 103 -12.73 -6.79 0.54
CA LEU A 103 -12.25 -8.10 0.10
C LEU A 103 -12.20 -8.20 -1.41
N LEU A 104 -13.28 -7.79 -2.11
CA LEU A 104 -13.34 -7.81 -3.57
C LEU A 104 -12.31 -6.86 -4.20
N ALA A 105 -12.12 -5.67 -3.63
CA ALA A 105 -11.12 -4.72 -4.09
C ALA A 105 -9.69 -5.28 -3.95
N ASN A 106 -9.36 -5.88 -2.79
CA ASN A 106 -8.04 -6.50 -2.58
C ASN A 106 -7.83 -7.73 -3.46
N LEU A 107 -8.88 -8.50 -3.74
CA LEU A 107 -8.80 -9.62 -4.68
C LEU A 107 -8.48 -9.12 -6.09
N ALA A 108 -9.16 -8.07 -6.56
CA ALA A 108 -8.88 -7.45 -7.86
C ALA A 108 -7.44 -6.92 -7.93
N ASN A 109 -6.95 -6.24 -6.88
CA ASN A 109 -5.57 -5.78 -6.79
C ASN A 109 -4.57 -6.93 -6.82
N THR A 110 -4.85 -8.02 -6.11
CA THR A 110 -3.99 -9.21 -6.11
C THR A 110 -3.89 -9.83 -7.50
N VAL A 111 -5.01 -9.98 -8.19
CA VAL A 111 -5.05 -10.49 -9.56
C VAL A 111 -4.27 -9.56 -10.50
N ALA A 112 -4.46 -8.25 -10.40
CA ALA A 112 -3.73 -7.26 -11.20
C ALA A 112 -2.21 -7.34 -10.96
N ASN A 113 -1.77 -7.50 -9.71
CA ASN A 113 -0.36 -7.61 -9.37
C ASN A 113 0.29 -8.91 -9.88
N VAL A 114 -0.40 -10.05 -9.79
CA VAL A 114 0.07 -11.31 -10.37
C VAL A 114 0.14 -11.23 -11.89
N ALA A 115 -0.87 -10.62 -12.54
CA ALA A 115 -0.87 -10.41 -13.98
C ALA A 115 0.26 -9.45 -14.43
N GLY A 116 0.52 -8.40 -13.64
CA GLY A 116 1.61 -7.46 -13.87
C GLY A 116 2.98 -8.12 -13.78
N ALA A 117 3.20 -8.93 -12.72
CA ALA A 117 4.44 -9.70 -12.56
C ALA A 117 4.65 -10.70 -13.70
N ALA A 118 3.59 -11.38 -14.12
CA ALA A 118 3.64 -12.30 -15.25
C ALA A 118 3.98 -11.59 -16.57
N SER A 119 3.36 -10.43 -16.82
CA SER A 119 3.63 -9.60 -18.00
C SER A 119 5.05 -9.06 -18.03
N ALA A 120 5.59 -8.65 -16.87
CA ALA A 120 6.97 -8.20 -16.75
C ALA A 120 7.98 -9.32 -17.07
N LEU A 121 7.75 -10.53 -16.58
CA LEU A 121 8.62 -11.69 -16.85
C LEU A 121 8.45 -12.24 -18.27
N ALA A 122 7.29 -12.04 -18.89
CA ALA A 122 7.07 -12.40 -20.29
C ALA A 122 8.00 -11.63 -21.24
N ILE A 123 8.43 -10.41 -20.89
CA ILE A 123 9.43 -9.64 -21.64
C ILE A 123 10.77 -10.41 -21.73
N PHE A 124 11.09 -11.21 -20.71
CA PHE A 124 12.29 -12.06 -20.67
C PHE A 124 12.06 -13.46 -21.26
N ASN A 125 10.98 -13.66 -22.02
CA ASN A 125 10.55 -14.96 -22.59
C ASN A 125 10.24 -16.06 -21.55
N VAL A 126 9.91 -15.69 -20.30
CA VAL A 126 9.47 -16.67 -19.29
C VAL A 126 7.97 -16.93 -19.44
N PRO A 127 7.51 -18.19 -19.50
CA PRO A 127 6.10 -18.50 -19.75
C PRO A 127 5.22 -18.11 -18.56
N ILE A 128 4.06 -17.49 -18.86
CA ILE A 128 3.07 -17.01 -17.90
C ILE A 128 2.58 -18.11 -16.95
N LEU A 129 2.48 -19.35 -17.46
CA LEU A 129 2.06 -20.52 -16.68
C LEU A 129 3.01 -20.84 -15.53
N LEU A 130 4.29 -20.46 -15.61
CA LEU A 130 5.25 -20.62 -14.52
C LEU A 130 5.28 -19.39 -13.61
N THR A 131 5.20 -18.19 -14.18
CA THR A 131 5.39 -16.93 -13.43
C THR A 131 4.20 -16.58 -12.55
N ALA A 132 2.97 -16.83 -13.01
CA ALA A 132 1.75 -16.57 -12.24
C ALA A 132 1.66 -17.38 -10.94
N PRO A 133 1.80 -18.73 -10.94
CA PRO A 133 1.77 -19.50 -9.70
C PRO A 133 3.00 -19.22 -8.82
N LEU A 134 4.18 -18.98 -9.42
CA LEU A 134 5.39 -18.71 -8.66
C LEU A 134 5.34 -17.37 -7.92
N SER A 135 4.81 -16.31 -8.56
CA SER A 135 4.59 -15.02 -7.91
C SER A 135 3.52 -15.10 -6.82
N ALA A 136 2.41 -15.81 -7.07
CA ALA A 136 1.37 -16.04 -6.06
C ALA A 136 1.93 -16.82 -4.83
N LEU A 137 2.74 -17.85 -5.07
CA LEU A 137 3.38 -18.63 -4.01
C LEU A 137 4.40 -17.80 -3.24
N ALA A 138 5.20 -16.99 -3.91
CA ALA A 138 6.15 -16.09 -3.26
C ALA A 138 5.45 -15.09 -2.34
N VAL A 139 4.36 -14.47 -2.81
CA VAL A 139 3.54 -13.56 -1.99
C VAL A 139 2.92 -14.32 -0.81
N TRP A 140 2.37 -15.52 -1.04
CA TRP A 140 1.79 -16.34 0.03
C TRP A 140 2.82 -16.69 1.12
N VAL A 141 4.02 -17.13 0.73
CA VAL A 141 5.12 -17.41 1.67
C VAL A 141 5.50 -16.15 2.45
N LEU A 142 5.60 -15.01 1.77
CA LEU A 142 5.92 -13.73 2.42
C LEU A 142 4.82 -13.30 3.40
N VAL A 143 3.55 -13.52 3.10
CA VAL A 143 2.44 -13.17 4.00
C VAL A 143 2.36 -14.10 5.22
N VAL A 144 2.55 -15.41 5.02
CA VAL A 144 2.43 -16.41 6.09
C VAL A 144 3.65 -16.42 7.01
N TYR A 145 4.85 -16.28 6.45
CA TYR A 145 6.11 -16.43 7.19
C TYR A 145 6.89 -15.12 7.35
N GLY A 146 6.48 -14.04 6.67
CA GLY A 146 7.17 -12.76 6.72
C GLY A 146 6.95 -12.01 8.03
N SER A 147 8.05 -11.54 8.62
CA SER A 147 8.00 -10.59 9.74
C SER A 147 7.74 -9.17 9.22
N TYR A 148 6.86 -8.42 9.90
CA TYR A 148 6.53 -7.03 9.56
C TYR A 148 7.76 -6.13 9.39
N ARG A 149 8.80 -6.33 10.21
CA ARG A 149 10.07 -5.56 10.15
C ARG A 149 10.88 -5.85 8.89
N SER A 150 10.82 -7.07 8.37
CA SER A 150 11.53 -7.46 7.14
C SER A 150 10.81 -6.90 5.92
N VAL A 151 9.47 -6.98 5.92
CA VAL A 151 8.62 -6.42 4.86
C VAL A 151 8.80 -4.90 4.79
N GLU A 152 8.74 -4.20 5.92
CA GLU A 152 8.96 -2.75 5.98
C GLU A 152 10.31 -2.32 5.36
N ARG A 153 11.41 -3.03 5.64
CA ARG A 153 12.71 -2.71 5.03
C ARG A 153 12.73 -2.95 3.52
N ILE A 154 12.13 -4.05 3.06
CA ILE A 154 12.03 -4.36 1.63
C ILE A 154 11.25 -3.25 0.91
N PHE A 155 10.09 -2.86 1.45
CA PHE A 155 9.28 -1.80 0.88
C PHE A 155 10.02 -0.45 0.86
N LEU A 156 10.68 -0.06 1.96
CA LEU A 156 11.48 1.17 1.98
C LEU A 156 12.63 1.15 0.98
N SER A 157 13.29 0.01 0.79
CA SER A 157 14.33 -0.15 -0.23
C SER A 157 13.78 -0.05 -1.65
N LEU A 158 12.61 -0.62 -1.92
CA LEU A 158 11.90 -0.50 -3.20
C LEU A 158 11.51 0.96 -3.47
N THR A 159 11.03 1.68 -2.47
CA THR A 159 10.70 3.11 -2.60
C THR A 159 11.93 3.93 -3.01
N ALA A 160 13.11 3.61 -2.44
CA ALA A 160 14.34 4.29 -2.82
C ALA A 160 14.72 4.03 -4.29
N VAL A 161 14.48 2.82 -4.80
CA VAL A 161 14.68 2.49 -6.22
C VAL A 161 13.71 3.26 -7.12
N PHE A 162 12.42 3.32 -6.75
CA PHE A 162 11.41 4.09 -7.50
C PHE A 162 11.67 5.59 -7.52
N LEU A 163 12.33 6.13 -6.49
CA LEU A 163 12.65 7.55 -6.41
C LEU A 163 13.93 7.93 -7.19
N ALA A 164 14.78 6.94 -7.48
CA ALA A 164 15.99 7.12 -8.28
C ALA A 164 15.72 7.02 -9.80
N TYR A 165 14.59 6.43 -10.19
CA TYR A 165 14.10 6.31 -11.55
C TYR A 165 13.18 7.48 -11.90
#